data_AF-J2XNF4-F1
#
_entry.id   AF-J2XNF4-F1
#
_cell.length_a   1.000
_cell.length_b   1.000
_cell.length_c   1.000
_cell.angle_alpha   90.00
_cell.angle_beta   90.00
_cell.angle_gamma   90.00
#
_symmetry.space_group_name_H-M   'P 1'
#
loop_
_entity.id
_entity.type
_entity.pdbx_description
1 polymer ?
#
loop_
_entity_poly.entity_id
_entity_poly.type
_entity_poly.pdbx_seq_one_letter_code
_entity_poly.pdbx_strand_id
1 'polypeptide(L)'
;MSEKFTRFDITEFLLTPADLWNYIKACEEEDPGDGCLNRVAFRDVKHTIRARIQSDPQFAQALRVEVATLFQNGEAELAHRLLDLLTEALRHHTARGLFTYRP
;
A
#
# COMPACT_ATOMS: atom_id res chain seq x y z
N MET A 1 -5.82 19.65 30.21
CA MET A 1 -5.02 18.87 29.25
C MET A 1 -5.57 19.14 27.85
N SER A 2 -4.80 19.77 26.96
CA SER A 2 -5.21 19.96 25.56
C SER A 2 -4.60 18.84 24.72
N GLU A 3 -5.22 17.67 24.73
CA GLU A 3 -4.86 16.65 23.76
C GLU A 3 -5.27 17.15 22.38
N LYS A 4 -4.29 17.26 21.47
CA LYS A 4 -4.56 17.62 20.08
C LYS A 4 -4.94 16.34 19.36
N PHE A 5 -6.19 16.22 18.96
CA PHE A 5 -6.62 15.12 18.10
C PHE A 5 -5.92 15.25 16.74
N THR A 6 -5.00 14.33 16.46
CA THR A 6 -4.42 14.17 15.13
C THR A 6 -5.37 13.37 14.26
N ARG A 7 -5.41 13.71 12.97
CA ARG A 7 -6.16 12.92 11.99
C ARG A 7 -5.49 11.56 11.85
N PHE A 8 -6.30 10.49 11.84
CA PHE A 8 -5.81 9.14 11.61
C PHE A 8 -5.09 9.05 10.26
N ASP A 9 -3.86 8.54 10.28
CA ASP A 9 -3.05 8.26 9.11
C ASP A 9 -2.63 6.79 9.14
N ILE A 10 -3.16 6.01 8.19
CA ILE A 10 -2.90 4.57 8.06
C ILE A 10 -1.42 4.27 7.80
N THR A 11 -0.66 5.22 7.25
CA THR A 11 0.76 5.03 6.93
C THR A 11 1.63 4.87 8.18
N GLU A 12 1.15 5.31 9.34
CA GLU A 12 1.79 5.12 10.65
C GLU A 12 1.73 3.66 11.11
N PHE A 13 0.80 2.86 10.57
CA PHE A 13 0.55 1.47 10.99
C PHE A 13 1.02 0.45 9.95
N LEU A 14 0.95 0.80 8.66
CA LEU A 14 1.38 -0.07 7.56
C LEU A 14 2.88 0.15 7.27
N LEU A 15 3.74 -0.48 8.07
CA LEU A 15 5.19 -0.23 8.04
C LEU A 15 5.93 -1.14 7.07
N THR A 16 5.56 -2.42 7.05
CA THR A 16 6.25 -3.46 6.28
C THR A 16 5.42 -3.87 5.06
N PRO A 17 6.06 -4.47 4.02
CA PRO A 17 5.33 -5.09 2.92
C PRO A 17 4.30 -6.12 3.37
N ALA A 18 4.61 -6.86 4.43
CA ALA A 18 3.71 -7.87 4.98
C ALA A 18 2.45 -7.27 5.60
N ASP A 19 2.58 -6.11 6.27
CA ASP A 19 1.44 -5.40 6.85
C ASP A 19 0.41 -5.02 5.77
N LEU A 20 0.85 -4.74 4.54
CA LEU A 20 -0.04 -4.35 3.45
C LEU A 20 -0.99 -5.48 3.05
N TRP A 21 -0.48 -6.70 2.84
CA TRP A 21 -1.34 -7.82 2.45
C TRP A 21 -2.15 -8.35 3.63
N ASN A 22 -1.57 -8.38 4.84
CA ASN A 22 -2.31 -8.73 6.06
C ASN A 22 -3.51 -7.81 6.26
N TYR A 23 -3.32 -6.51 6.06
CA TYR A 23 -4.38 -5.52 6.14
C TYR A 23 -5.47 -5.73 5.08
N ILE A 24 -5.09 -5.99 3.82
CA ILE A 24 -6.06 -6.29 2.75
C ILE A 24 -6.89 -7.51 3.12
N LYS A 25 -6.25 -8.59 3.58
CA LYS A 25 -6.96 -9.81 3.98
C LYS A 25 -7.92 -9.58 5.15
N ALA A 26 -7.48 -8.86 6.18
CA ALA A 26 -8.36 -8.52 7.30
C ALA A 26 -9.58 -7.74 6.81
N CYS A 27 -9.40 -6.78 5.89
CA CYS A 27 -10.52 -6.08 5.28
C CYS A 27 -11.41 -6.97 4.41
N GLU A 28 -10.85 -7.94 3.68
CA GLU A 28 -11.61 -8.90 2.88
C GLU A 28 -12.45 -9.84 3.76
N GLU A 29 -11.93 -10.26 4.91
CA GLU A 29 -12.62 -11.10 5.89
C GLU A 29 -13.74 -10.35 6.61
N GLU A 30 -13.55 -9.06 6.89
CA GLU A 30 -14.53 -8.20 7.57
C GLU A 30 -15.52 -7.51 6.61
N ASP A 31 -15.33 -7.63 5.29
CA ASP A 31 -16.19 -6.96 4.30
C ASP A 31 -17.62 -7.55 4.36
N PRO A 32 -18.67 -6.71 4.44
CA PRO A 32 -20.04 -7.18 4.50
C PRO A 32 -20.54 -7.77 3.16
N GLY A 33 -19.68 -7.83 2.13
CA GLY A 33 -19.98 -8.34 0.80
C GLY A 33 -20.34 -7.26 -0.22
N ASP A 34 -20.35 -5.98 0.18
CA ASP A 34 -20.59 -4.83 -0.70
C ASP A 34 -19.29 -4.27 -1.35
N GLY A 35 -18.14 -4.83 -0.95
CA GLY A 35 -16.81 -4.47 -1.40
C GLY A 35 -16.36 -3.08 -0.93
N CYS A 36 -17.05 -2.45 0.03
CA CYS A 36 -16.69 -1.11 0.49
C CYS A 36 -15.37 -1.12 1.25
N LEU A 37 -15.13 -2.12 2.10
CA LEU A 37 -13.90 -2.22 2.87
C LEU A 37 -12.74 -2.56 1.95
N ASN A 38 -12.95 -3.45 0.99
CA ASN A 38 -11.93 -3.78 -0.01
C ASN A 38 -11.46 -2.54 -0.78
N ARG A 39 -12.40 -1.70 -1.25
CA ARG A 39 -12.06 -0.45 -1.95
C ARG A 39 -11.26 0.51 -1.08
N VAL A 40 -11.62 0.63 0.20
CA VAL A 40 -10.89 1.48 1.15
C VAL A 40 -9.49 0.91 1.41
N ALA A 41 -9.38 -0.40 1.64
CA ALA A 41 -8.12 -1.08 1.91
C ALA A 41 -7.11 -0.87 0.78
N PHE A 42 -7.52 -1.09 -0.48
CA PHE A 42 -6.64 -0.87 -1.63
C PHE A 42 -6.24 0.59 -1.80
N ARG A 43 -7.12 1.55 -1.48
CA ARG A 43 -6.79 2.98 -1.50
C ARG A 43 -5.75 3.32 -0.44
N ASP A 44 -5.91 2.77 0.75
CA ASP A 44 -5.05 3.03 1.90
C ASP A 44 -3.66 2.39 1.69
N VAL A 45 -3.61 1.14 1.21
CA VAL A 45 -2.36 0.48 0.80
C VAL A 45 -1.64 1.27 -0.30
N LYS A 46 -2.36 1.73 -1.33
CA LYS A 46 -1.79 2.56 -2.38
C LYS A 46 -1.20 3.86 -1.85
N HIS A 47 -1.88 4.49 -0.90
CA HIS A 47 -1.39 5.70 -0.24
C HIS A 47 -0.09 5.40 0.53
N THR A 48 -0.06 4.34 1.33
CA THR A 48 1.12 3.88 2.06
C THR A 48 2.29 3.57 1.14
N ILE A 49 2.09 2.81 0.07
CA ILE A 49 3.16 2.48 -0.89
C ILE A 49 3.78 3.76 -1.47
N ARG A 50 2.95 4.75 -1.84
CA ARG A 50 3.44 6.04 -2.37
C ARG A 50 4.24 6.82 -1.33
N ALA A 51 3.79 6.86 -0.08
CA ALA A 51 4.48 7.55 1.01
C ALA A 51 5.82 6.86 1.31
N ARG A 52 5.82 5.52 1.42
CA ARG A 52 7.00 4.72 1.75
C ARG A 52 8.08 4.78 0.67
N ILE A 53 7.71 4.69 -0.60
CA ILE A 53 8.69 4.78 -1.71
C ILE A 53 9.38 6.15 -1.73
N GLN A 54 8.69 7.22 -1.33
CA GLN A 54 9.29 8.55 -1.24
C GLN A 54 10.29 8.65 -0.09
N SER A 55 10.03 8.01 1.05
CA SER A 55 10.89 8.06 2.23
C SER A 55 12.01 7.02 2.22
N ASP A 56 11.74 5.83 1.68
CA ASP A 56 12.58 4.65 1.71
C ASP A 56 12.61 3.98 0.32
N PRO A 57 13.68 4.22 -0.46
CA PRO A 57 13.86 3.60 -1.77
C PRO A 57 13.96 2.06 -1.72
N GLN A 58 14.37 1.46 -0.59
CA GLN A 58 14.52 0.01 -0.45
C GLN A 58 13.16 -0.69 -0.28
N PHE A 59 12.15 0.04 0.18
CA PHE A 59 10.79 -0.48 0.37
C PHE A 59 10.22 -1.09 -0.92
N ALA A 60 10.45 -0.47 -2.07
CA ALA A 60 9.99 -0.99 -3.35
C ALA A 60 10.57 -2.36 -3.67
N GLN A 61 11.84 -2.60 -3.33
CA GLN A 61 12.49 -3.88 -3.53
C GLN A 61 11.98 -4.93 -2.53
N ALA A 62 11.83 -4.56 -1.25
CA ALA A 62 11.25 -5.43 -0.24
C ALA A 62 9.82 -5.87 -0.62
N LEU A 63 9.00 -4.96 -1.13
CA LEU A 63 7.65 -5.28 -1.60
C LEU A 63 7.64 -6.23 -2.79
N ARG A 64 8.61 -6.14 -3.71
CA ARG A 64 8.73 -7.13 -4.81
C ARG A 64 9.09 -8.52 -4.31
N VAL A 65 9.95 -8.61 -3.32
CA VAL A 65 10.30 -9.90 -2.69
C VAL A 65 9.07 -10.49 -2.04
N GLU A 66 8.30 -9.69 -1.30
CA GLU A 66 7.05 -10.14 -0.66
C GLU A 66 5.98 -10.56 -1.68
N VAL A 67 5.86 -9.84 -2.80
CA VAL A 67 4.97 -10.26 -3.89
C VAL A 67 5.40 -11.63 -4.46
N ALA A 68 6.70 -11.88 -4.58
CA ALA A 68 7.20 -13.18 -5.03
C ALA A 68 6.91 -14.31 -4.02
N THR A 69 6.97 -14.03 -2.71
CA THR A 69 6.59 -15.02 -1.68
C THR A 69 5.09 -15.33 -1.74
N LEU A 70 4.25 -14.32 -1.93
CA LEU A 70 2.80 -14.52 -2.12
C LEU A 70 2.46 -15.40 -3.33
N PHE A 71 3.17 -15.20 -4.45
CA PHE A 71 3.03 -16.10 -5.61
C PHE A 71 3.37 -17.55 -5.28
N GLN A 72 4.45 -17.78 -4.53
CA GLN A 72 4.86 -19.13 -4.12
C GLN A 72 3.86 -19.77 -3.15
N ASN A 73 3.21 -18.96 -2.31
CA ASN A 73 2.20 -19.40 -1.34
C ASN A 73 0.81 -19.63 -1.97
N GLY A 74 0.63 -19.39 -3.26
CA GLY A 74 -0.63 -19.58 -3.97
C GLY A 74 -1.57 -18.38 -3.95
N GLU A 75 -1.13 -17.24 -3.42
CA GLU A 75 -1.91 -16.00 -3.33
C GLU A 75 -1.73 -15.10 -4.56
N ALA A 76 -1.84 -15.72 -5.74
CA ALA A 76 -1.52 -15.06 -7.00
C ALA A 76 -2.35 -13.80 -7.25
N GLU A 77 -3.64 -13.81 -6.91
CA GLU A 77 -4.52 -12.65 -7.10
C GLU A 77 -4.10 -11.45 -6.24
N LEU A 78 -3.79 -11.68 -4.97
CA LEU A 78 -3.32 -10.63 -4.07
C LEU A 78 -1.95 -10.10 -4.53
N ALA A 79 -1.05 -11.02 -4.89
CA ALA A 79 0.28 -10.69 -5.41
C ALA A 79 0.21 -9.79 -6.65
N HIS A 80 -0.66 -10.11 -7.62
CA HIS A 80 -0.88 -9.28 -8.81
C HIS A 80 -1.39 -7.88 -8.43
N ARG A 81 -2.40 -7.80 -7.56
CA ARG A 81 -2.95 -6.50 -7.13
C ARG A 81 -1.90 -5.62 -6.45
N LEU A 82 -1.08 -6.19 -5.57
CA LEU A 82 0.00 -5.45 -4.93
C LEU A 82 1.06 -4.99 -5.93
N LEU A 83 1.40 -5.84 -6.91
CA LEU A 83 2.35 -5.49 -7.96
C LEU A 83 1.83 -4.34 -8.84
N ASP A 84 0.54 -4.33 -9.16
CA ASP A 84 -0.11 -3.26 -9.90
C ASP A 84 -0.07 -1.93 -9.13
N LEU A 85 -0.40 -1.97 -7.83
CA LEU A 85 -0.33 -0.78 -6.96
C LEU A 85 1.10 -0.24 -6.86
N LEU A 86 2.10 -1.11 -6.71
CA LEU A 86 3.50 -0.73 -6.70
C LEU A 86 3.91 -0.11 -8.04
N THR A 87 3.52 -0.73 -9.15
CA THR A 87 3.83 -0.23 -10.50
C THR A 87 3.24 1.16 -10.73
N GLU A 88 1.98 1.38 -10.31
CA GLU A 88 1.34 2.68 -10.39
C GLU A 88 2.03 3.73 -9.50
N ALA A 89 2.41 3.36 -8.28
CA ALA A 89 3.12 4.24 -7.36
C ALA A 89 4.50 4.65 -7.90
N LEU A 90 5.25 3.72 -8.49
CA LEU A 90 6.55 3.98 -9.11
C LEU A 90 6.41 4.90 -10.32
N ARG A 91 5.43 4.67 -11.20
CA ARG A 91 5.16 5.58 -12.34
C ARG A 91 4.89 7.01 -11.85
N HIS A 92 4.08 7.14 -10.81
CA HIS A 92 3.79 8.44 -10.20
C HIS A 92 5.04 9.08 -9.57
N HIS A 93 5.87 8.30 -8.88
CA HIS A 93 7.13 8.77 -8.30
C HIS A 93 8.10 9.27 -9.38
N THR A 94 8.32 8.48 -10.44
CA THR A 94 9.16 8.87 -11.58
C THR A 94 8.63 10.11 -12.28
N ALA A 95 7.31 10.20 -12.49
CA ALA A 95 6.70 11.39 -13.05
C ALA A 95 6.94 12.65 -12.20
N ARG A 96 6.87 12.55 -10.86
CA ARG A 96 7.21 13.68 -9.96
C ARG A 96 8.67 14.11 -10.05
N GLY A 97 9.58 13.17 -10.27
CA GLY A 97 11.01 13.46 -10.43
C GLY A 97 11.36 14.14 -11.76
N LEU A 98 10.63 13.80 -12.83
CA LEU A 98 10.84 14.36 -14.17
C LEU A 98 10.07 15.66 -14.41
N PHE A 99 8.83 15.71 -13.95
CA PHE A 99 7.94 16.85 -14.01
C PHE A 99 7.80 17.36 -12.59
N THR A 100 8.64 18.30 -12.19
CA THR A 100 8.51 18.99 -10.90
C THR A 100 7.17 19.74 -10.87
N TYR A 101 6.11 19.03 -10.51
CA TYR A 101 4.78 19.59 -10.28
C TYR A 101 4.91 20.58 -9.13
N ARG A 102 4.86 21.87 -9.44
CA ARG A 102 4.66 22.93 -8.46
C ARG A 102 3.20 22.84 -8.01
N PRO A 103 2.92 22.70 -6.70
CA PRO A 103 1.55 22.64 -6.18
C PRO A 103 0.78 23.93 -6.47
#